data_AF-A0A938U958-F1
#
_entry.id   AF-A0A938U958-F1
#
_cell.length_a   1.000
_cell.length_b   1.000
_cell.length_c   1.000
_cell.angle_alpha   90.00
_cell.angle_beta   90.00
_cell.angle_gamma   90.00
#
_symmetry.space_group_name_H-M   'P 1'
#
loop_
_entity.id
_entity.type
_entity.pdbx_description
1 polymer ?
#
loop_
_entity_poly.entity_id
_entity_poly.type
_entity_poly.pdbx_seq_one_letter_code
_entity_poly.pdbx_strand_id
1 'polypeptide(L)'
;MEKNGYQKQVMTIYRFINDHLYFNRPDIEIKGETYNSVILFSLLTGLLKGKELIIGEPGLGKTTSAEFICSLVYQFPLGVIWGSEVSGHPEQTEEKIIGRPDLGKLNRGEEDVVWTNFSQVPVKIVDEINRLPETKQSMILDGVDRGNWEYLNEMIINDEYCLFATANYQ
;
A
#
# COMPACT_ATOMS: atom_id res chain seq x y z
N MET A 1 18.42 21.64 -14.12
CA MET A 1 17.12 21.53 -13.42
C MET A 1 17.13 22.49 -12.25
N GLU A 2 16.21 23.45 -12.21
CA GLU A 2 16.02 24.24 -11.00
C GLU A 2 15.71 23.29 -9.84
N LYS A 3 16.46 23.40 -8.74
CA LYS A 3 16.32 22.55 -7.53
C LYS A 3 14.91 22.53 -6.93
N ASN A 4 13.99 23.39 -7.40
CA ASN A 4 12.67 23.62 -6.82
C ASN A 4 11.49 23.06 -7.66
N GLY A 5 11.75 22.49 -8.85
CA GLY A 5 10.70 21.98 -9.74
C GLY A 5 9.93 20.78 -9.14
N TYR A 6 10.67 19.79 -8.63
CA TYR A 6 10.06 18.59 -8.04
C TYR A 6 9.30 18.88 -6.76
N GLN A 7 9.83 19.73 -5.89
CA GLN A 7 9.13 20.13 -4.68
C GLN A 7 7.79 20.80 -5.03
N LYS A 8 7.76 21.67 -6.04
CA LYS A 8 6.52 22.28 -6.52
C LYS A 8 5.52 21.25 -7.04
N GLN A 9 5.98 20.24 -7.79
CA GLN A 9 5.13 19.16 -8.28
C GLN A 9 4.55 18.31 -7.15
N VAL A 10 5.39 17.90 -6.19
CA VAL A 10 4.97 17.15 -4.99
C VAL A 10 3.92 17.96 -4.21
N MET A 11 4.13 19.26 -4.04
CA MET A 11 3.15 20.13 -3.38
C MET A 11 1.86 20.30 -4.18
N THR A 12 1.90 20.24 -5.51
CA THR A 12 0.68 20.22 -6.34
C THR A 12 -0.13 18.94 -6.11
N ILE A 13 0.53 17.77 -6.04
CA ILE A 13 -0.12 16.50 -5.72
C ILE A 13 -0.73 16.55 -4.32
N TYR A 14 0.05 16.98 -3.31
CA TYR A 14 -0.42 17.15 -1.94
C TYR A 14 -1.70 18.01 -1.87
N ARG A 15 -1.69 19.19 -2.51
CA ARG A 15 -2.86 20.10 -2.51
C ARG A 15 -4.05 19.47 -3.23
N PHE A 16 -3.83 18.80 -4.35
CA PHE A 16 -4.92 18.12 -5.06
C PHE A 16 -5.62 17.09 -4.17
N ILE A 17 -4.85 16.24 -3.46
CA ILE A 17 -5.40 15.24 -2.55
C ILE A 17 -6.12 15.90 -1.38
N ASN A 18 -5.49 16.88 -0.73
CA ASN A 18 -6.05 17.59 0.41
C ASN A 18 -7.36 18.32 0.07
N ASP A 19 -7.44 18.94 -1.10
CA ASP A 19 -8.56 19.80 -1.46
C ASP A 19 -9.74 19.03 -2.08
N HIS A 20 -9.48 17.85 -2.67
CA HIS A 20 -10.50 17.13 -3.47
C HIS A 20 -10.76 15.69 -3.01
N LEU A 21 -9.83 15.04 -2.33
CA LEU A 21 -9.88 13.59 -2.08
C LEU A 21 -9.89 13.21 -0.60
N TYR A 22 -9.37 14.07 0.29
CA TYR A 22 -9.23 13.77 1.72
C TYR A 22 -9.57 14.98 2.59
N PHE A 23 -10.72 14.95 3.23
CA PHE A 23 -11.33 16.11 3.90
C PHE A 23 -11.06 16.22 5.41
N ASN A 24 -9.93 15.71 5.88
CA ASN A 24 -9.51 15.93 7.27
C ASN A 24 -8.76 17.24 7.41
N ARG A 25 -8.90 17.87 8.58
CA ARG A 25 -8.23 19.15 8.86
C ARG A 25 -6.71 18.95 8.94
N PRO A 26 -5.91 19.96 8.55
CA PRO A 26 -4.51 20.01 8.90
C PRO A 26 -4.32 19.89 10.41
N ASP A 27 -3.35 19.09 10.83
CA ASP A 27 -3.09 18.69 12.21
C ASP A 27 -1.63 18.90 12.63
N ILE A 28 -0.75 19.31 11.70
CA ILE A 28 0.64 19.66 11.99
C ILE A 28 1.02 21.01 11.38
N GLU A 29 1.85 21.78 12.09
CA GLU A 29 2.47 23.01 11.59
C GLU A 29 3.98 22.81 11.45
N ILE A 30 4.53 23.11 10.26
CA ILE A 30 5.96 23.03 9.96
C ILE A 30 6.38 24.36 9.35
N LYS A 31 7.27 25.08 10.05
CA LYS A 31 7.82 26.37 9.60
C LYS A 31 6.75 27.42 9.21
N GLY A 32 5.62 27.45 9.92
CA GLY A 32 4.53 28.40 9.68
C GLY A 32 3.54 27.98 8.58
N GLU A 33 3.70 26.81 7.97
CA GLU A 33 2.73 26.22 7.07
C GLU A 33 2.02 25.03 7.75
N THR A 34 0.71 24.91 7.53
CA THR A 34 -0.10 23.81 8.07
C THR A 34 -0.23 22.68 7.06
N TYR A 35 -0.14 21.44 7.55
CA TYR A 35 -0.26 20.25 6.75
C TYR A 35 -1.20 19.25 7.41
N ASN A 36 -1.83 18.41 6.59
CA ASN A 36 -2.39 17.15 7.03
C ASN A 36 -1.24 16.14 7.09
N SER A 37 -0.94 15.65 8.29
CA SER A 37 0.18 14.76 8.58
C SER A 37 0.09 13.48 7.76
N VAL A 38 -1.09 12.87 7.69
CA VAL A 38 -1.33 11.62 6.94
C VAL A 38 -1.00 11.82 5.46
N ILE A 39 -1.57 12.84 4.80
CA ILE A 39 -1.25 13.07 3.38
C ILE A 39 0.25 13.37 3.19
N LEU A 40 0.83 14.22 4.04
CA LEU A 40 2.22 14.64 3.91
C LEU A 40 3.17 13.45 4.06
N PHE A 41 3.05 12.69 5.15
CA PHE A 41 3.93 11.55 5.40
C PHE A 41 3.68 10.43 4.40
N SER A 42 2.43 10.14 4.04
CA SER A 42 2.15 9.12 3.03
C SER A 42 2.68 9.47 1.65
N LEU A 43 2.66 10.75 1.26
CA LEU A 43 3.27 11.19 0.01
C LEU A 43 4.79 11.00 0.03
N LEU A 44 5.44 11.33 1.15
CA LEU A 44 6.87 11.09 1.34
C LEU A 44 7.20 9.59 1.34
N THR A 45 6.39 8.77 2.02
CA THR A 45 6.52 7.30 2.03
C THR A 45 6.44 6.74 0.63
N GLY A 46 5.44 7.15 -0.15
CA GLY A 46 5.26 6.71 -1.53
C GLY A 46 6.46 7.08 -2.41
N LEU A 47 6.96 8.32 -2.30
CA LEU A 47 8.10 8.81 -3.07
C LEU A 47 9.44 8.17 -2.69
N LEU A 48 9.62 7.83 -1.40
CA LEU A 48 10.85 7.25 -0.87
C LEU A 48 10.84 5.72 -0.87
N LYS A 49 9.76 5.09 -1.34
CA LYS A 49 9.56 3.62 -1.26
C LYS A 49 9.68 3.14 0.20
N GLY A 50 9.10 3.91 1.11
CA GLY A 50 9.17 3.69 2.55
C GLY A 50 8.11 2.72 3.06
N LYS A 51 8.09 2.55 4.38
CA LYS A 51 7.06 1.79 5.10
C LYS A 51 6.41 2.72 6.13
N GLU A 52 5.09 2.80 6.13
CA GLU A 52 4.31 3.64 7.03
C GLU A 52 3.23 2.83 7.71
N LEU A 53 3.05 3.07 9.02
CA LEU A 53 1.92 2.59 9.79
C LEU A 53 1.07 3.79 10.21
N ILE A 54 -0.17 3.85 9.73
CA ILE A 54 -1.13 4.92 10.01
C ILE A 54 -2.08 4.42 11.11
N ILE A 55 -2.02 5.04 12.28
CA ILE A 55 -2.86 4.69 13.44
C ILE A 55 -3.89 5.79 13.68
N GLY A 56 -5.16 5.42 13.84
CA GLY A 56 -6.23 6.39 14.07
C GLY A 56 -7.60 5.73 14.26
N GLU A 57 -8.60 6.50 14.66
CA GLU A 57 -9.98 6.02 14.75
C GLU A 57 -10.52 5.50 13.39
N PRO A 58 -11.50 4.58 13.42
CA PRO A 58 -12.24 4.18 12.22
C PRO A 58 -12.86 5.38 11.50
N GLY A 59 -12.91 5.35 10.17
CA GLY A 59 -13.55 6.39 9.37
C GLY A 59 -12.71 7.66 9.14
N LEU A 60 -11.47 7.73 9.65
CA LEU A 60 -10.56 8.85 9.37
C LEU A 60 -9.90 8.78 7.97
N GLY A 61 -10.28 7.83 7.11
CA GLY A 61 -9.76 7.74 5.74
C GLY A 61 -8.30 7.30 5.62
N LYS A 62 -7.74 6.61 6.64
CA LYS A 62 -6.35 6.12 6.66
C LYS A 62 -6.00 5.36 5.38
N THR A 63 -6.78 4.34 5.05
CA THR A 63 -6.58 3.46 3.89
C THR A 63 -6.81 4.23 2.60
N THR A 64 -7.91 4.98 2.53
CA THR A 64 -8.24 5.85 1.39
C THR A 64 -7.13 6.84 1.03
N SER A 65 -6.45 7.41 2.03
CA SER A 65 -5.33 8.33 1.78
C SER A 65 -4.16 7.63 1.09
N ALA A 66 -3.79 6.43 1.56
CA ALA A 66 -2.76 5.60 0.94
C ALA A 66 -3.15 5.21 -0.49
N GLU A 67 -4.41 4.81 -0.73
CA GLU A 67 -4.90 4.43 -2.06
C GLU A 67 -4.73 5.55 -3.09
N PHE A 68 -5.18 6.77 -2.77
CA PHE A 68 -5.09 7.90 -3.68
C PHE A 68 -3.64 8.34 -3.92
N ILE A 69 -2.83 8.37 -2.88
CA ILE A 69 -1.40 8.70 -2.99
C ILE A 69 -0.70 7.69 -3.91
N CYS A 70 -0.96 6.41 -3.70
CA CYS A 70 -0.34 5.35 -4.48
C CYS A 70 -0.78 5.36 -5.94
N SER A 71 -2.08 5.56 -6.18
CA SER A 71 -2.65 5.74 -7.53
C SER A 71 -1.95 6.90 -8.28
N LEU A 72 -1.78 8.05 -7.62
CA LEU A 72 -1.19 9.25 -8.24
C LEU A 72 0.33 9.15 -8.42
N VAL A 73 1.06 8.65 -7.42
CA VAL A 73 2.53 8.57 -7.43
C VAL A 73 3.01 7.46 -8.37
N TYR A 74 2.38 6.28 -8.32
CA TYR A 74 2.77 5.11 -9.11
C TYR A 74 1.96 4.98 -10.42
N GLN A 75 1.03 5.89 -10.68
CA GLN A 75 0.22 5.96 -11.92
C GLN A 75 -0.60 4.70 -12.20
N PHE A 76 -1.02 3.99 -11.16
CA PHE A 76 -1.96 2.88 -11.29
C PHE A 76 -3.39 3.39 -11.28
N PRO A 77 -4.29 2.81 -12.10
CA PRO A 77 -5.72 3.04 -11.95
C PRO A 77 -6.17 2.69 -10.53
N LEU A 78 -7.02 3.54 -9.93
CA LEU A 78 -7.47 3.34 -8.55
C LEU A 78 -8.11 1.95 -8.32
N GLY A 79 -8.83 1.41 -9.31
CA GLY A 79 -9.37 0.06 -9.24
C GLY A 79 -8.32 -1.06 -9.13
N VAL A 80 -7.11 -0.85 -9.66
CA VAL A 80 -5.98 -1.79 -9.46
C VAL A 80 -5.48 -1.71 -8.03
N ILE A 81 -5.36 -0.50 -7.48
CA ILE A 81 -4.97 -0.27 -6.09
C ILE A 81 -5.97 -0.92 -5.13
N TRP A 82 -7.28 -0.68 -5.32
CA TRP A 82 -8.34 -1.34 -4.55
C TRP A 82 -8.28 -2.87 -4.66
N GLY A 83 -8.07 -3.39 -5.87
CA GLY A 83 -7.92 -4.84 -6.08
C GLY A 83 -6.62 -5.43 -5.52
N SER A 84 -5.68 -4.59 -5.08
CA SER A 84 -4.41 -4.99 -4.47
C SER A 84 -4.41 -4.86 -2.95
N GLU A 85 -5.42 -4.25 -2.33
CA GLU A 85 -5.48 -4.11 -0.87
C GLU A 85 -5.65 -5.47 -0.19
N VAL A 86 -4.93 -5.67 0.92
CA VAL A 86 -5.13 -6.79 1.83
C VAL A 86 -5.84 -6.30 3.09
N SER A 87 -7.03 -6.85 3.37
CA SER A 87 -7.78 -6.51 4.58
C SER A 87 -7.37 -7.36 5.78
N GLY A 88 -7.33 -6.72 6.95
CA GLY A 88 -7.00 -7.31 8.22
C GLY A 88 -8.12 -8.18 8.78
N HIS A 89 -8.06 -9.48 8.53
CA HIS A 89 -9.01 -10.44 9.10
C HIS A 89 -8.31 -11.75 9.53
N PRO A 90 -8.69 -12.37 10.67
CA PRO A 90 -8.04 -13.59 11.17
C PRO A 90 -8.00 -14.75 10.15
N GLU A 91 -9.05 -14.87 9.34
CA GLU A 91 -9.27 -15.91 8.32
C GLU A 91 -8.68 -15.55 6.95
N GLN A 92 -7.88 -14.48 6.83
CA GLN A 92 -7.18 -14.23 5.56
C GLN A 92 -6.35 -15.44 5.13
N THR A 93 -6.17 -15.66 3.83
CA THR A 93 -5.37 -16.80 3.37
C THR A 93 -4.16 -16.32 2.58
N GLU A 94 -3.13 -17.16 2.54
CA GLU A 94 -1.96 -16.90 1.71
C GLU A 94 -2.36 -16.77 0.23
N GLU A 95 -3.38 -17.51 -0.20
CA GLU A 95 -3.94 -17.41 -1.56
C GLU A 95 -4.57 -16.05 -1.88
N LYS A 96 -5.07 -15.36 -0.86
CA LYS A 96 -5.65 -14.02 -1.00
C LYS A 96 -4.61 -12.92 -0.92
N ILE A 97 -3.48 -13.17 -0.26
CA ILE A 97 -2.38 -12.22 -0.11
C ILE A 97 -1.39 -12.38 -1.27
N ILE A 98 -0.88 -13.59 -1.50
CA ILE A 98 0.23 -13.86 -2.39
C ILE A 98 -0.23 -14.33 -3.78
N GLY A 99 -0.89 -15.49 -3.85
CA GLY A 99 -1.21 -16.15 -5.11
C GLY A 99 -1.75 -17.54 -4.88
N ARG A 100 -2.37 -18.13 -5.91
CA ARG A 100 -3.01 -19.44 -5.82
C ARG A 100 -2.68 -20.30 -7.04
N PRO A 101 -2.84 -21.62 -6.98
CA PRO A 101 -2.66 -22.45 -8.16
C PRO A 101 -3.70 -22.13 -9.24
N ASP A 102 -3.29 -22.13 -10.50
CA ASP A 102 -4.21 -22.17 -11.63
C ASP A 102 -4.83 -23.56 -11.72
N LEU A 103 -6.04 -23.71 -11.16
CA LEU A 103 -6.76 -24.99 -11.15
C LEU A 103 -7.03 -25.56 -12.56
N GLY A 104 -7.12 -24.71 -13.58
CA GLY A 104 -7.31 -25.15 -14.96
C GLY A 104 -6.05 -25.81 -15.52
N LYS A 105 -4.89 -25.23 -15.26
CA LYS A 105 -3.57 -25.76 -15.63
C LYS A 105 -3.20 -26.98 -14.79
N LEU A 106 -3.45 -26.93 -13.49
CA LEU A 106 -3.17 -28.03 -12.57
C LEU A 106 -3.88 -29.32 -12.96
N ASN A 107 -5.13 -29.23 -13.44
CA ASN A 107 -5.88 -30.39 -13.96
C ASN A 107 -5.23 -31.07 -15.18
N ARG A 108 -4.29 -30.40 -15.86
CA ARG A 108 -3.50 -30.95 -16.97
C ARG A 108 -2.09 -31.38 -16.56
N GLY A 109 -1.76 -31.30 -15.26
CA GLY A 109 -0.42 -31.60 -14.73
C GLY A 109 0.57 -30.45 -14.86
N GLU A 110 0.10 -29.22 -15.13
CA GLU A 110 0.92 -28.00 -15.20
C GLU A 110 0.76 -27.21 -13.88
N GLU A 111 1.86 -27.00 -13.15
CA GLU A 111 1.87 -26.15 -11.95
C GLU A 111 2.16 -24.70 -12.33
N ASP A 112 1.13 -23.85 -12.29
CA ASP A 112 1.25 -22.42 -12.55
C ASP A 112 0.55 -21.61 -11.43
N VAL A 113 1.08 -20.44 -11.12
CA VAL A 113 0.52 -19.53 -10.10
C VAL A 113 -0.31 -18.40 -10.72
N VAL A 114 -1.53 -18.23 -10.23
CA VAL A 114 -2.36 -17.03 -10.40
C VAL A 114 -2.04 -16.07 -9.25
N TRP A 115 -1.19 -15.09 -9.54
CA TRP A 115 -0.74 -14.08 -8.59
C TRP A 115 -1.83 -13.07 -8.26
N THR A 116 -1.87 -12.60 -7.01
CA THR A 116 -2.73 -11.49 -6.61
C THR A 116 -2.19 -10.18 -7.17
N ASN A 117 -3.02 -9.13 -7.22
CA ASN A 117 -2.50 -7.79 -7.52
C ASN A 117 -1.52 -7.33 -6.45
N PHE A 118 -1.77 -7.66 -5.17
CA PHE A 118 -0.91 -7.31 -4.04
C PHE A 118 0.54 -7.75 -4.27
N SER A 119 0.78 -8.98 -4.76
CA SER A 119 2.15 -9.46 -5.07
C SER A 119 2.77 -8.83 -6.30
N GLN A 120 1.95 -8.41 -7.27
CA GLN A 120 2.42 -7.94 -8.57
C GLN A 120 2.73 -6.44 -8.60
N VAL A 121 1.92 -5.62 -7.93
CA VAL A 121 2.09 -4.16 -7.95
C VAL A 121 3.14 -3.72 -6.92
N PRO A 122 3.89 -2.63 -7.15
CA PRO A 122 4.89 -2.16 -6.19
C PRO A 122 4.27 -1.70 -4.86
N VAL A 123 3.03 -1.23 -4.89
CA VAL A 123 2.36 -0.68 -3.71
C VAL A 123 1.77 -1.80 -2.86
N LYS A 124 2.11 -1.84 -1.56
CA LYS A 124 1.52 -2.77 -0.60
C LYS A 124 0.63 -2.00 0.37
N ILE A 125 -0.68 -2.19 0.29
CA ILE A 125 -1.64 -1.60 1.24
C ILE A 125 -2.24 -2.73 2.08
N VAL A 126 -2.12 -2.60 3.40
CA VAL A 126 -2.70 -3.54 4.37
C VAL A 126 -3.60 -2.78 5.33
N ASP A 127 -4.91 -2.98 5.20
CA ASP A 127 -5.88 -2.38 6.10
C ASP A 127 -5.97 -3.17 7.41
N GLU A 128 -5.98 -2.49 8.55
CA GLU A 128 -6.09 -3.09 9.89
C GLU A 128 -5.11 -4.25 10.13
N ILE A 129 -3.81 -4.02 9.86
CA ILE A 129 -2.76 -5.05 9.90
C ILE A 129 -2.72 -5.84 11.22
N ASN A 130 -3.07 -5.18 12.32
CA ASN A 130 -3.11 -5.77 13.67
C ASN A 130 -4.22 -6.82 13.86
N ARG A 131 -5.16 -6.96 12.91
CA ARG A 131 -6.18 -8.01 12.89
C ARG A 131 -5.73 -9.26 12.15
N LEU A 132 -4.60 -9.21 11.45
CA LEU A 132 -3.97 -10.40 10.85
C LEU A 132 -3.25 -11.21 11.93
N PRO A 133 -3.22 -12.55 11.83
CA PRO A 133 -2.32 -13.38 12.62
C PRO A 133 -0.85 -12.98 12.41
N GLU A 134 -0.03 -13.11 13.46
CA GLU A 134 1.40 -12.73 13.45
C GLU A 134 2.18 -13.38 12.31
N THR A 135 1.84 -14.62 11.93
CA THR A 135 2.47 -15.34 10.82
C THR A 135 2.25 -14.63 9.48
N LYS A 136 1.06 -14.07 9.24
CA LYS A 136 0.75 -13.32 8.01
C LYS A 136 1.34 -11.92 8.03
N GLN A 137 1.37 -11.27 9.19
CA GLN A 137 2.08 -10.00 9.34
C GLN A 137 3.57 -10.18 9.01
N SER A 138 4.20 -11.21 9.55
CA SER A 138 5.61 -11.53 9.30
C SER A 138 5.85 -11.83 7.82
N MET A 139 5.02 -12.68 7.20
CA MET A 139 5.06 -12.99 5.77
C MET A 139 5.01 -11.72 4.90
N ILE A 140 4.08 -10.79 5.18
CA ILE A 140 3.98 -9.53 4.45
C ILE A 140 5.23 -8.66 4.66
N LEU A 141 5.68 -8.51 5.90
CA LEU A 141 6.84 -7.68 6.23
C LEU A 141 8.13 -8.22 5.62
N ASP A 142 8.30 -9.54 5.59
CA ASP A 142 9.44 -10.22 4.96
C ASP A 142 9.40 -10.06 3.44
N GLY A 143 8.23 -10.28 2.82
CA GLY A 143 8.05 -10.11 1.38
C GLY A 143 8.25 -8.67 0.92
N VAL A 144 7.79 -7.70 1.73
CA VAL A 144 8.13 -6.29 1.54
C VAL A 144 9.64 -6.10 1.72
N ASP A 145 10.27 -6.52 2.81
CA ASP A 145 11.68 -6.20 3.07
C ASP A 145 12.65 -6.74 2.00
N ARG A 146 12.36 -7.93 1.48
CA ARG A 146 13.18 -8.62 0.47
C ARG A 146 12.77 -8.32 -0.96
N GLY A 147 11.55 -7.82 -1.16
CA GLY A 147 10.96 -7.62 -2.48
C GLY A 147 10.64 -8.91 -3.22
N ASN A 148 10.49 -10.05 -2.53
CA ASN A 148 10.16 -11.32 -3.17
C ASN A 148 8.85 -11.92 -2.64
N TRP A 149 8.04 -12.44 -3.55
CA TRP A 149 6.77 -13.11 -3.26
C TRP A 149 6.83 -14.52 -3.85
N GLU A 150 6.77 -15.53 -2.99
CA GLU A 150 6.94 -16.94 -3.35
C GLU A 150 5.62 -17.68 -3.15
N TYR A 151 5.27 -18.53 -4.11
CA TYR A 151 4.14 -19.46 -3.98
C TYR A 151 4.38 -20.68 -4.87
N LEU A 152 4.12 -21.88 -4.35
CA LEU A 152 4.55 -23.14 -4.97
C LEU A 152 6.05 -23.11 -5.31
N ASN A 153 6.40 -23.29 -6.60
CA ASN A 153 7.77 -23.28 -7.11
C ASN A 153 8.06 -22.02 -7.95
N GLU A 154 7.23 -20.98 -7.83
CA GLU A 154 7.37 -19.72 -8.55
C GLU A 154 7.63 -18.55 -7.60
N MET A 155 8.21 -17.48 -8.16
CA MET A 155 8.53 -16.26 -7.44
C MET A 155 8.31 -15.04 -8.33
N ILE A 156 7.76 -13.97 -7.74
CA ILE A 156 7.79 -12.62 -8.28
C ILE A 156 8.78 -11.78 -7.48
N ILE A 157 9.60 -10.99 -8.19
CA ILE A 157 10.50 -10.00 -7.59
C ILE A 157 9.94 -8.60 -7.89
N ASN A 158 9.87 -7.75 -6.87
CA ASN A 158 9.56 -6.34 -6.99
C ASN A 158 10.80 -5.52 -6.61
N ASP A 159 11.37 -4.79 -7.57
CA ASP A 159 12.52 -3.90 -7.32
C ASP A 159 12.14 -2.60 -6.58
N GLU A 160 10.83 -2.33 -6.50
CA GLU A 160 10.26 -1.16 -5.87
C GLU A 160 9.03 -1.57 -5.08
N TYR A 161 9.01 -1.20 -3.80
CA TYR A 161 7.86 -1.43 -2.95
C TYR A 161 7.76 -0.38 -1.86
N CYS A 162 6.57 0.17 -1.71
CA CYS A 162 6.19 0.92 -0.51
C CYS A 162 5.15 0.11 0.26
N LEU A 163 5.15 0.26 1.58
CA LEU A 163 4.15 -0.35 2.46
C LEU A 163 3.36 0.74 3.17
N PHE A 164 2.04 0.64 3.07
CA PHE A 164 1.08 1.40 3.86
C PHE A 164 0.25 0.40 4.67
N ALA A 165 0.48 0.38 5.97
CA ALA A 165 -0.34 -0.39 6.89
C ALA A 165 -1.23 0.56 7.70
N THR A 166 -2.45 0.15 8.01
CA THR A 166 -3.33 0.91 8.92
C THR A 166 -3.62 0.10 10.17
N ALA A 167 -3.91 0.80 11.27
CA ALA A 167 -4.43 0.19 12.49
C ALA A 167 -5.37 1.16 13.21
N ASN A 168 -6.27 0.63 14.02
CA ASN A 168 -7.07 1.42 14.96
C ASN A 168 -6.39 1.42 16.34
N TYR A 169 -6.68 2.44 17.16
CA TYR A 169 -6.35 2.39 18.58
C TYR A 169 -7.09 1.20 19.22
N GLN A 170 -6.38 0.38 20.01
CA GLN A 170 -6.96 -0.68 20.84
C GLN A 170 -7.16 -0.18 22.28
#